data_AF-A0A5E4JNM0-F1
#
_entry.id   AF-A0A5E4JNM0-F1
#
_cell.length_a   1.000
_cell.length_b   1.000
_cell.length_c   1.000
_cell.angle_alpha   90.00
_cell.angle_beta   90.00
_cell.angle_gamma   90.00
#
_symmetry.space_group_name_H-M   'P 1'
#
loop_
_entity.id
_entity.type
_entity.pdbx_description
1 polymer ?
#
loop_
_entity_poly.entity_id
_entity_poly.type
_entity_poly.pdbx_seq_one_letter_code
_entity_poly.pdbx_strand_id
1 'polypeptide(L)'
;MEQVKSVGRVVLNRFIGFIIFVILLVVVNLLVPYVSNDKFSLVVQFINQSLYAIIIFTILLLIGELFSVLGFPLNLPAPLFSAIGGVFLVKFIFDLIIFIDSIIKIPGSIPYDTFRNLAYVLVFLLVIIIGYAKIFLEAGKRSMSSERVTVKPQKVKKKFTKQ
;
A
#
# COMPACT_ATOMS: atom_id res chain seq x y z
N MET A 1 -6.89 23.86 12.22
CA MET A 1 -7.10 22.62 12.99
C MET A 1 -6.99 21.46 12.00
N GLU A 2 -5.77 21.01 11.79
CA GLU A 2 -5.44 19.96 10.83
C GLU A 2 -5.89 18.63 11.43
N GLN A 3 -6.83 17.97 10.77
CA GLN A 3 -7.35 16.69 11.23
C GLN A 3 -6.23 15.66 11.14
N VAL A 4 -5.60 15.38 12.28
CA VAL A 4 -4.88 14.14 12.53
C VAL A 4 -5.92 13.03 12.45
N LYS A 5 -6.33 12.65 11.23
CA LYS A 5 -7.12 11.43 11.02
C LYS A 5 -6.27 10.33 11.64
N SER A 6 -6.73 9.82 12.77
CA SER A 6 -6.09 8.70 13.47
C SER A 6 -5.68 7.69 12.41
N VAL A 7 -4.38 7.42 12.32
CA VAL A 7 -3.85 6.48 11.32
C VAL A 7 -4.52 5.11 11.47
N GLY A 8 -4.93 4.76 12.69
CA GLY A 8 -5.78 3.61 12.98
C GLY A 8 -7.13 3.62 12.25
N ARG A 9 -7.74 4.78 12.01
CA ARG A 9 -8.97 4.92 11.20
C ARG A 9 -8.73 4.63 9.71
N VAL A 10 -7.55 4.98 9.19
CA VAL A 10 -7.18 4.67 7.80
C VAL A 10 -6.97 3.17 7.61
N VAL A 11 -6.22 2.55 8.54
CA VAL A 11 -5.99 1.10 8.58
C VAL A 11 -7.31 0.35 8.74
N LEU A 12 -8.18 0.80 9.65
CA LEU A 12 -9.49 0.21 9.89
C LEU A 12 -10.40 0.30 8.65
N ASN A 13 -10.42 1.44 7.97
CA ASN A 13 -11.21 1.59 6.74
C ASN A 13 -10.75 0.63 5.64
N ARG A 14 -9.45 0.38 5.51
CA ARG A 14 -8.91 -0.58 4.53
C ARG A 14 -9.25 -2.02 4.91
N PHE A 15 -9.18 -2.35 6.19
CA PHE A 15 -9.57 -3.66 6.70
C PHE A 15 -11.07 -3.94 6.48
N ILE A 16 -11.94 -2.94 6.73
CA ILE A 16 -13.38 -3.03 6.43
C ILE A 16 -13.62 -3.27 4.94
N GLY A 17 -12.91 -2.54 4.07
CA GLY A 17 -13.01 -2.75 2.62
C GLY A 17 -12.66 -4.19 2.22
N PHE A 18 -11.62 -4.76 2.83
CA PHE A 18 -11.25 -6.16 2.61
C PHE A 18 -12.33 -7.13 3.10
N ILE A 19 -12.92 -6.92 4.28
CA ILE A 19 -14.04 -7.76 4.77
C ILE A 19 -15.23 -7.71 3.80
N ILE A 20 -15.61 -6.50 3.37
CA ILE A 20 -16.71 -6.32 2.40
C ILE A 20 -16.40 -7.06 1.11
N PHE A 21 -15.17 -6.97 0.61
CA PHE A 21 -14.74 -7.72 -0.58
C PHE A 21 -14.90 -9.23 -0.40
N VAL A 22 -14.50 -9.80 0.74
CA VAL A 22 -14.67 -11.22 1.03
C VAL A 22 -16.14 -11.62 1.11
N ILE A 23 -16.99 -10.81 1.76
CA ILE A 23 -18.44 -11.07 1.84
C ILE A 23 -19.05 -11.08 0.43
N LEU A 24 -18.74 -10.07 -0.39
CA LEU A 24 -19.22 -10.01 -1.76
C LEU A 24 -18.78 -11.25 -2.55
N LEU A 25 -17.53 -11.67 -2.40
CA LEU A 25 -17.03 -12.88 -3.05
C LEU A 25 -17.82 -14.13 -2.67
N VAL A 26 -18.14 -14.31 -1.38
CA VAL A 26 -18.97 -15.42 -0.93
C VAL A 26 -20.34 -15.36 -1.58
N VAL A 27 -20.97 -14.19 -1.62
CA VAL A 27 -22.27 -13.99 -2.26
C VAL A 27 -22.22 -14.34 -3.75
N VAL A 28 -21.22 -13.84 -4.49
CA VAL A 28 -21.08 -14.14 -5.93
C VAL A 28 -20.81 -15.64 -6.17
N ASN A 29 -20.03 -16.30 -5.30
CA ASN A 29 -19.84 -17.76 -5.36
C ASN A 29 -21.15 -18.52 -5.16
N LEU A 30 -21.99 -18.11 -4.21
CA LEU A 30 -23.29 -18.72 -3.99
C LEU A 30 -24.26 -18.52 -5.16
N LEU A 31 -24.06 -17.47 -5.95
CA LEU A 31 -24.88 -17.16 -7.14
C LEU A 31 -24.52 -18.02 -8.37
N VAL A 32 -23.33 -18.63 -8.43
CA VAL A 32 -22.87 -19.47 -9.57
C VAL A 32 -23.91 -20.52 -10.02
N PRO A 33 -24.49 -21.36 -9.14
CA PRO A 33 -25.48 -22.35 -9.57
C PRO A 33 -26.81 -21.74 -10.07
N TYR A 34 -27.10 -20.48 -9.73
CA TYR A 34 -28.35 -19.80 -10.09
C TYR A 34 -28.24 -18.94 -11.35
N VAL A 35 -27.02 -18.65 -11.82
CA VAL A 35 -26.78 -17.80 -12.98
C VAL A 35 -26.31 -18.66 -14.15
N SER A 36 -27.22 -18.94 -15.09
CA SER A 36 -26.93 -19.71 -16.32
C SER A 36 -26.18 -18.88 -17.37
N ASN A 37 -24.99 -18.38 -17.03
CA ASN A 37 -24.14 -17.61 -17.94
C ASN A 37 -22.67 -18.01 -17.79
N ASP A 38 -22.08 -18.57 -18.85
CA ASP A 38 -20.70 -19.06 -18.82
C ASP A 38 -19.68 -17.96 -18.49
N LYS A 39 -19.91 -16.72 -18.97
CA LYS A 39 -19.03 -15.58 -18.65
C LYS A 39 -19.09 -15.24 -17.18
N PHE A 40 -20.25 -15.37 -16.54
CA PHE A 40 -20.38 -15.16 -15.10
C PHE A 40 -19.52 -16.17 -14.34
N SER A 41 -19.65 -17.46 -14.67
CA SER A 41 -18.85 -18.53 -14.06
C SER A 41 -17.34 -18.32 -14.25
N LEU A 42 -16.90 -17.87 -15.43
CA LEU A 42 -15.49 -17.53 -15.69
C LEU A 42 -14.99 -16.40 -14.79
N VAL A 43 -15.78 -15.33 -14.61
CA VAL A 43 -15.44 -14.22 -13.71
C VAL A 43 -15.30 -14.72 -12.28
N VAL A 44 -16.24 -15.52 -11.81
CA VAL A 44 -16.18 -16.09 -10.46
C VAL A 44 -14.96 -16.98 -10.29
N GLN A 45 -14.66 -17.83 -11.27
CA GLN A 45 -13.49 -18.69 -11.25
C GLN A 45 -12.19 -17.88 -11.19
N PHE A 46 -12.07 -16.82 -12.01
CA PHE A 46 -10.91 -15.92 -11.99
C PHE A 46 -10.68 -15.28 -10.62
N ILE A 47 -11.75 -14.77 -10.00
CA ILE A 47 -11.63 -14.12 -8.68
C ILE A 47 -11.23 -15.16 -7.61
N ASN A 48 -11.78 -16.38 -7.64
CA ASN A 48 -11.40 -17.46 -6.72
C ASN A 48 -9.94 -17.90 -6.90
N GLN A 49 -9.47 -18.02 -8.13
CA GLN A 49 -8.06 -18.34 -8.41
C GLN A 49 -7.12 -17.21 -7.95
N SER A 50 -7.58 -15.97 -8.07
CA SER A 50 -6.83 -14.79 -7.64
C SER A 50 -6.89 -14.53 -6.14
N LEU A 51 -7.78 -15.21 -5.40
CA LEU A 51 -8.04 -14.97 -3.98
C LEU A 51 -6.76 -15.01 -3.14
N TYR A 52 -5.92 -16.01 -3.38
CA TYR A 52 -4.65 -16.15 -2.67
C TYR A 52 -3.75 -14.93 -2.86
N ALA A 53 -3.63 -14.43 -4.10
CA ALA A 53 -2.85 -13.24 -4.39
C ALA A 53 -3.46 -11.99 -3.73
N ILE A 54 -4.80 -11.86 -3.76
CA ILE A 54 -5.53 -10.75 -3.14
C ILE A 54 -5.30 -10.68 -1.64
N ILE A 55 -5.40 -11.83 -0.96
CA ILE A 55 -5.14 -11.93 0.48
C ILE A 55 -3.69 -11.55 0.77
N ILE A 56 -2.73 -12.10 0.03
CA ILE A 56 -1.31 -11.82 0.25
C ILE A 56 -1.00 -10.34 0.10
N PHE A 57 -1.34 -9.71 -1.04
CA PHE A 57 -0.97 -8.32 -1.23
C PHE A 57 -1.68 -7.42 -0.23
N THR A 58 -2.92 -7.74 0.15
CA THR A 58 -3.66 -6.96 1.13
C THR A 58 -2.97 -7.02 2.49
N ILE A 59 -2.57 -8.21 2.95
CA ILE A 59 -1.86 -8.39 4.21
C ILE A 59 -0.49 -7.69 4.16
N LEU A 60 0.27 -7.85 3.08
CA LEU A 60 1.58 -7.20 2.92
C LEU A 60 1.47 -5.67 2.95
N LEU A 61 0.51 -5.10 2.22
CA LEU A 61 0.28 -3.65 2.22
C LEU A 61 -0.19 -3.16 3.59
N LEU A 62 -1.05 -3.91 4.29
CA LEU A 62 -1.50 -3.59 5.64
C LEU A 62 -0.34 -3.59 6.63
N ILE A 63 0.52 -4.61 6.59
CA ILE A 63 1.72 -4.69 7.41
C ILE A 63 2.66 -3.52 7.11
N GLY A 64 2.89 -3.21 5.83
CA GLY A 64 3.67 -2.05 5.42
C GLY A 64 3.12 -0.74 5.99
N GLU A 65 1.82 -0.56 5.95
CA GLU A 65 1.15 0.58 6.57
C GLU A 65 1.31 0.62 8.08
N LEU A 66 1.12 -0.49 8.78
CA LEU A 66 1.32 -0.58 10.23
C LEU A 66 2.74 -0.15 10.63
N PHE A 67 3.76 -0.67 9.94
CA PHE A 67 5.13 -0.25 10.16
C PHE A 67 5.36 1.23 9.82
N SER A 68 4.69 1.78 8.81
CA SER A 68 4.87 3.18 8.41
C SER A 68 4.44 4.19 9.48
N VAL A 69 3.51 3.79 10.36
CA VAL A 69 3.03 4.62 11.47
C VAL A 69 4.03 4.65 12.62
N LEU A 70 4.88 3.62 12.73
CA LEU A 70 5.84 3.54 13.82
C LEU A 70 6.93 4.62 13.64
N GLY A 71 7.47 5.10 14.76
CA GLY A 71 8.62 6.00 14.71
C GLY A 71 9.88 5.29 14.21
N PHE A 72 10.83 6.05 13.66
CA PHE A 72 12.16 5.53 13.38
C PHE A 72 12.79 4.97 14.67
N PRO A 73 13.39 3.75 14.65
CA PRO A 73 13.76 2.94 13.49
C PRO A 73 12.74 1.87 13.07
N LEU A 74 11.62 1.75 13.78
CA LEU A 74 10.66 0.66 13.57
C LEU A 74 9.87 0.77 12.26
N ASN A 75 9.90 1.92 11.58
CA ASN A 75 9.30 2.09 10.25
C ASN A 75 10.16 1.61 9.08
N LEU A 76 11.42 1.19 9.33
CA LEU A 76 12.31 0.69 8.28
C LEU A 76 11.76 -0.50 7.47
N PRO A 77 10.99 -1.45 8.04
CA PRO A 77 10.39 -2.52 7.26
C PRO A 77 9.26 -2.06 6.32
N ALA A 78 8.67 -0.88 6.57
CA ALA A 78 7.47 -0.43 5.85
C ALA A 78 7.64 -0.36 4.31
N PRO A 79 8.74 0.21 3.76
CA PRO A 79 8.94 0.25 2.31
C PRO A 79 9.09 -1.14 1.70
N LEU A 80 9.69 -2.10 2.41
CA LEU A 80 9.89 -3.46 1.92
C LEU A 80 8.54 -4.19 1.78
N PHE A 81 7.73 -4.21 2.83
CA PHE A 81 6.39 -4.81 2.78
C PHE A 81 5.50 -4.13 1.73
N SER A 82 5.57 -2.80 1.64
CA SER A 82 4.83 -2.04 0.64
C SER A 82 5.27 -2.37 -0.79
N ALA A 83 6.56 -2.57 -1.02
CA ALA A 83 7.10 -2.91 -2.34
C ALA A 83 6.70 -4.32 -2.77
N ILE A 84 6.84 -5.31 -1.89
CA ILE A 84 6.43 -6.69 -2.17
C ILE A 84 4.92 -6.73 -2.41
N GLY A 85 4.13 -6.11 -1.53
CA GLY A 85 2.68 -6.00 -1.71
C GLY A 85 2.29 -5.31 -3.02
N GLY A 86 3.00 -4.23 -3.37
CA GLY A 86 2.85 -3.52 -4.64
C GLY A 86 3.11 -4.41 -5.86
N VAL A 87 4.14 -5.26 -5.82
CA VAL A 87 4.42 -6.21 -6.91
C VAL A 87 3.29 -7.22 -7.07
N PHE A 88 2.77 -7.80 -5.97
CA PHE A 88 1.63 -8.72 -6.05
C PHE A 88 0.35 -8.02 -6.55
N LEU A 89 0.13 -6.77 -6.18
CA LEU A 89 -0.98 -5.97 -6.70
C LEU A 89 -0.84 -5.75 -8.21
N VAL A 90 0.34 -5.39 -8.69
CA VAL A 90 0.62 -5.23 -10.13
C VAL A 90 0.44 -6.56 -10.87
N LYS A 91 0.90 -7.67 -10.30
CA LYS A 91 0.64 -9.01 -10.83
C LYS A 91 -0.85 -9.26 -11.01
N PHE A 92 -1.64 -9.00 -9.97
CA PHE A 92 -3.09 -9.15 -10.04
C PHE A 92 -3.72 -8.29 -11.14
N ILE A 93 -3.22 -7.06 -11.36
CA ILE A 93 -3.68 -6.20 -12.46
C ILE A 93 -3.35 -6.83 -13.83
N PHE A 94 -2.16 -7.38 -14.02
CA PHE A 94 -1.82 -8.09 -15.26
C PHE A 94 -2.70 -9.32 -15.47
N ASP A 95 -2.91 -10.12 -14.43
CA ASP A 95 -3.79 -11.29 -14.49
C ASP A 95 -5.23 -10.88 -14.87
N LEU A 96 -5.72 -9.76 -14.33
CA LEU A 96 -7.03 -9.19 -14.68
C LEU A 96 -7.10 -8.75 -16.15
N ILE A 97 -6.06 -8.09 -16.67
CA ILE A 97 -6.00 -7.66 -18.07
C ILE A 97 -6.02 -8.88 -19.00
N ILE A 98 -5.20 -9.89 -18.72
CA ILE A 98 -5.14 -11.14 -19.50
C ILE A 98 -6.49 -11.86 -19.45
N PHE A 99 -7.14 -11.88 -18.28
CA PHE A 99 -8.46 -12.45 -18.12
C PHE A 99 -9.53 -11.71 -18.95
N ILE A 100 -9.53 -10.38 -18.94
CA ILE A 100 -10.45 -9.57 -19.77
C ILE A 100 -10.21 -9.86 -21.26
N ASP A 101 -8.94 -9.92 -21.69
CA ASP A 101 -8.58 -10.23 -23.07
C ASP A 101 -9.10 -11.61 -23.49
N SER A 102 -9.03 -12.61 -22.59
CA SER A 102 -9.58 -13.95 -22.83
C SER A 102 -11.09 -13.98 -23.05
N ILE A 103 -11.84 -13.05 -22.43
CA ILE A 103 -13.29 -12.95 -22.58
C ILE A 103 -13.67 -12.23 -23.87
N ILE A 104 -12.94 -11.16 -24.22
CA ILE A 104 -13.28 -10.28 -25.35
C ILE A 104 -12.68 -10.82 -26.67
N LYS A 105 -11.67 -11.70 -26.59
CA LYS A 105 -10.97 -12.32 -27.74
C LYS A 105 -10.44 -11.26 -28.72
N ILE A 106 -9.74 -10.25 -28.21
CA ILE A 106 -9.20 -9.18 -29.07
C ILE A 106 -8.05 -9.77 -29.91
N PRO A 107 -8.13 -9.76 -31.25
CA PRO A 107 -7.05 -10.27 -32.09
C PRO A 107 -5.85 -9.31 -32.03
N GLY A 108 -4.66 -9.84 -31.73
CA GLY A 108 -3.40 -9.08 -31.66
C GLY A 108 -2.87 -8.82 -30.24
N SER A 109 -3.03 -9.77 -29.33
CA SER A 109 -2.58 -9.69 -27.93
C SER A 109 -1.14 -9.16 -27.81
N ILE A 110 -0.99 -8.04 -27.10
CA ILE A 110 0.30 -7.44 -26.74
C ILE A 110 1.11 -8.50 -25.98
N PRO A 111 2.45 -8.61 -26.16
CA PRO A 111 3.28 -9.53 -25.39
C PRO A 111 3.39 -9.07 -23.93
N TYR A 112 2.36 -9.39 -23.13
CA TYR A 112 2.24 -8.97 -21.74
C TYR A 112 3.41 -9.44 -20.88
N ASP A 113 4.03 -10.57 -21.21
CA ASP A 113 5.10 -11.18 -20.41
C ASP A 113 6.34 -10.27 -20.25
N THR A 114 6.76 -9.60 -21.33
CA THR A 114 7.93 -8.70 -21.29
C THR A 114 7.64 -7.45 -20.45
N PHE A 115 6.48 -6.83 -20.66
CA PHE A 115 6.06 -5.65 -19.91
C PHE A 115 5.80 -5.97 -18.43
N ARG A 116 5.29 -7.16 -18.13
CA ARG A 116 4.99 -7.63 -16.78
C ARG A 116 6.23 -7.70 -15.91
N ASN A 117 7.29 -8.35 -16.39
CA ASN A 117 8.52 -8.50 -15.61
C ASN A 117 9.19 -7.13 -15.36
N LEU A 118 9.22 -6.26 -16.38
CA LEU A 118 9.75 -4.90 -16.24
C LEU A 118 8.93 -4.09 -15.22
N ALA A 119 7.60 -4.17 -15.28
CA ALA A 119 6.72 -3.50 -14.33
C ALA A 119 6.96 -3.96 -12.88
N TYR A 120 7.19 -5.25 -12.65
CA TYR A 120 7.49 -5.78 -11.31
C TYR A 120 8.76 -5.17 -10.72
N VAL A 121 9.84 -5.16 -11.51
CA VAL A 121 11.13 -4.59 -11.08
C VAL A 121 10.98 -3.09 -10.83
N LEU A 122 10.32 -2.36 -11.74
CA LEU A 122 10.13 -0.93 -11.59
C LEU A 122 9.31 -0.58 -10.35
N VAL A 123 8.18 -1.25 -10.12
CA VAL A 123 7.35 -0.98 -8.93
C VAL A 123 8.09 -1.33 -7.66
N PHE A 124 8.81 -2.45 -7.62
CA PHE A 124 9.61 -2.82 -6.46
C PHE A 124 10.65 -1.74 -6.11
N LEU A 125 11.45 -1.32 -7.11
CA LEU A 125 12.51 -0.34 -6.92
C LEU A 125 11.95 1.04 -6.56
N LEU A 126 10.93 1.52 -7.28
CA LEU A 126 10.33 2.83 -7.04
C LEU A 126 9.74 2.91 -5.63
N VAL A 127 9.01 1.89 -5.19
CA VAL A 127 8.41 1.89 -3.84
C VAL A 127 9.48 1.86 -2.76
N ILE A 128 10.54 1.06 -2.92
CA ILE A 128 11.67 1.03 -1.99
C ILE A 128 12.38 2.37 -1.93
N ILE A 129 12.78 2.94 -3.07
CA ILE A 129 13.56 4.18 -3.14
C ILE A 129 12.76 5.32 -2.51
N ILE A 130 11.50 5.49 -2.93
CA ILE A 130 10.63 6.56 -2.43
C ILE A 130 10.33 6.35 -0.94
N GLY A 131 10.06 5.12 -0.52
CA GLY A 131 9.75 4.79 0.87
C GLY A 131 10.91 5.07 1.81
N TYR A 132 12.12 4.60 1.49
CA TYR A 132 13.28 4.87 2.32
C TYR A 132 13.70 6.35 2.28
N ALA A 133 13.64 7.01 1.13
CA ALA A 133 13.93 8.44 1.04
C ALA A 133 13.05 9.25 2.00
N LYS A 134 11.74 8.94 2.07
CA LYS A 134 10.83 9.60 3.02
C LYS A 134 11.24 9.38 4.48
N ILE A 135 11.58 8.15 4.86
CA ILE A 135 11.98 7.81 6.24
C ILE A 135 13.24 8.58 6.64
N PHE A 136 14.27 8.60 5.80
CA PHE A 136 15.53 9.29 6.10
C PHE A 136 15.36 10.82 6.14
N LEU A 137 14.58 11.39 5.21
CA LEU A 137 14.29 12.82 5.22
C LEU A 137 13.55 13.25 6.50
N GLU A 138 12.62 12.42 6.99
CA GLU A 138 11.89 12.71 8.22
C GLU A 138 12.76 12.55 9.48
N ALA A 139 13.59 11.51 9.52
CA ALA A 139 14.57 11.31 10.60
C ALA A 139 15.55 12.50 10.69
N GLY A 140 16.07 12.98 9.56
CA GLY A 140 16.98 14.13 9.52
C GLY A 140 16.32 15.43 10.00
N LYS A 141 15.07 15.69 9.61
CA LYS A 141 14.30 16.87 10.08
C LYS A 141 14.09 16.87 11.60
N ARG A 142 13.78 15.71 12.19
CA ARG A 142 13.56 15.57 13.64
C ARG A 142 14.84 15.85 14.43
N SER A 143 15.99 15.40 13.93
CA SER A 143 17.31 15.70 14.53
C SER A 143 17.57 17.21 14.60
N MET A 144 17.43 17.92 13.47
CA MET A 144 17.65 19.38 13.42
C MET A 144 16.66 20.19 14.26
N SER A 145 15.42 19.72 14.41
CA SER A 145 14.42 20.38 15.26
C SER A 145 14.71 20.23 16.75
N SER A 146 15.27 19.10 17.18
CA SER A 146 15.62 18.85 18.58
C SER A 146 16.80 19.72 19.04
N GLU A 147 17.78 19.93 18.16
CA GLU A 147 18.96 20.75 18.42
C GLU A 147 18.64 22.27 18.50
N ARG A 148 17.63 22.75 17.78
CA ARG A 148 17.20 24.16 17.85
C ARG A 148 16.44 24.51 19.14
N VAL A 149 15.88 23.54 19.86
CA VAL A 149 15.17 23.78 21.13
C VAL A 149 16.15 23.93 22.30
N THR A 150 17.31 23.26 22.25
CA THR A 150 18.34 23.35 23.29
C THR A 150 19.23 24.59 23.18
N VAL A 151 19.34 25.22 22.00
CA VAL A 151 20.19 26.42 21.76
C VAL A 151 19.36 27.72 21.74
N LYS A 152 18.37 27.88 22.61
CA LYS A 152 17.85 29.22 22.92
C LYS A 152 18.68 29.81 24.06
N PRO A 153 19.53 30.82 23.83
CA PRO A 153 20.26 31.46 24.91
C PRO A 153 19.24 32.08 25.88
N GLN A 154 19.28 31.64 27.14
CA GLN A 154 18.65 32.35 28.25
C GLN A 154 19.12 33.81 28.16
N LYS A 155 18.19 34.72 27.86
CA LYS A 155 18.44 36.16 27.99
C LYS A 155 18.76 36.43 29.45
N VAL A 156 20.05 36.50 29.77
CA VAL A 156 20.57 36.99 31.05
C VAL A 156 20.04 38.41 31.20
N LYS A 157 19.01 38.59 32.03
CA LYS A 157 18.57 39.90 32.50
C LYS A 157 19.72 40.47 33.35
N LYS A 158 20.65 41.20 32.73
CA LYS A 158 21.53 42.12 33.44
C LYS A 158 20.64 43.22 34.05
N LYS A 159 20.25 43.03 35.32
CA LYS A 159 19.81 44.13 36.18
C LYS A 159 21.04 45.03 36.36
N PHE A 160 21.08 46.12 35.61
CA PHE A 160 22.00 47.22 35.88
C PHE A 160 21.54 47.90 37.16
N THR A 161 22.36 47.78 38.20
CA THR A 161 22.38 48.67 39.35
C THR A 161 22.88 50.05 38.90
N LYS A 162 22.10 51.09 39.14
CA LYS A 162 22.55 52.48 39.33
C LYS A 162 21.68 53.04 40.46
N GLN A 163 22.28 53.15 41.66
CA GLN A 163 22.84 54.39 42.23
C GLN A 163 21.74 55.43 42.45
#